data_AF-A0A7X2IN73-F1
#
_entry.id   AF-A0A7X2IN73-F1
#
_cell.length_a   1.000
_cell.length_b   1.000
_cell.length_c   1.000
_cell.angle_alpha   90.00
_cell.angle_beta   90.00
_cell.angle_gamma   90.00
#
_symmetry.space_group_name_H-M   'P 1'
#
loop_
_entity.id
_entity.type
_entity.pdbx_description
1 polymer ?
#
loop_
_entity_poly.entity_id
_entity_poly.type
_entity_poly.pdbx_seq_one_letter_code
_entity_poly.pdbx_strand_id
1 'polypeptide(L)'
;MTSLRDQVHANPACAEALAAKDCQALAAIMSADRTRPNNREVGNGTILETLGLVAGNALLDVLHTDTTFRHVKPLLDQGRLLIGSPLVADVLRQLAAANVITQAGADALIALGREPDPLTAQELAAALFNDDGTEK
;
A
#
# COMPACT_ATOMS: atom_id res chain seq x y z
N MET A 1 13.67 10.89 6.28
CA MET A 1 12.68 10.81 5.19
C MET A 1 13.37 11.35 3.94
N THR A 2 13.52 10.52 2.91
CA THR A 2 14.16 10.89 1.64
C THR A 2 13.22 11.82 0.87
N SER A 3 13.69 13.00 0.45
CA SER A 3 12.83 13.99 -0.23
C SER A 3 12.39 13.49 -1.61
N LEU A 4 11.34 14.08 -2.19
CA LEU A 4 10.92 13.72 -3.56
C LEU A 4 12.04 13.96 -4.58
N ARG A 5 12.86 14.99 -4.35
CA ARG A 5 14.05 15.27 -5.15
C ARG A 5 15.06 14.13 -5.09
N ASP A 6 15.43 13.71 -3.88
CA ASP A 6 16.38 12.60 -3.71
C ASP A 6 15.88 11.31 -4.36
N GLN A 7 14.57 11.05 -4.30
CA GLN A 7 13.95 9.89 -4.95
C GLN A 7 14.06 9.96 -6.49
N VAL A 8 13.85 11.14 -7.07
CA VAL A 8 14.00 11.36 -8.52
C VAL A 8 15.45 11.17 -8.96
N HIS A 9 16.43 11.71 -8.22
CA HIS A 9 17.85 11.53 -8.55
C HIS A 9 18.34 10.08 -8.34
N ALA A 10 17.77 9.37 -7.36
CA ALA A 10 18.12 7.97 -7.11
C ALA A 10 17.53 7.01 -8.17
N ASN A 11 16.51 7.44 -8.92
CA ASN A 11 15.88 6.62 -9.95
C ASN A 11 16.55 6.86 -11.32
N PRO A 12 17.36 5.92 -11.83
CA PRO A 12 18.04 6.09 -13.11
C PRO A 12 17.08 6.24 -14.29
N ALA A 13 15.85 5.72 -14.20
CA ALA A 13 14.84 5.90 -15.25
C ALA A 13 14.40 7.36 -15.40
N CYS A 14 14.58 8.19 -14.36
CA CYS A 14 14.25 9.61 -14.39
C CYS A 14 15.32 10.48 -15.05
N ALA A 15 16.52 9.97 -15.36
CA ALA A 15 17.67 10.79 -15.76
C ALA A 15 17.41 11.60 -17.05
N GLU A 16 16.84 10.98 -18.08
CA GLU A 16 16.53 11.65 -19.35
C GLU A 16 15.44 12.71 -19.17
N ALA A 17 14.37 12.36 -18.45
CA ALA A 17 13.26 13.27 -18.17
C ALA A 17 13.69 14.45 -17.29
N LEU A 18 14.60 14.23 -16.34
CA LEU A 18 15.17 15.27 -15.49
C LEU A 18 16.04 16.25 -16.30
N ALA A 19 16.92 15.73 -17.17
CA ALA A 19 17.74 16.55 -18.06
C ALA A 19 16.89 17.40 -19.02
N ALA A 20 15.76 16.85 -19.51
CA ALA A 20 14.80 17.56 -20.34
C ALA A 20 13.85 18.49 -19.56
N LYS A 21 13.89 18.45 -18.22
CA LYS A 21 12.91 19.09 -17.31
C LYS A 21 11.46 18.70 -17.60
N ASP A 22 11.24 17.50 -18.13
CA ASP A 22 9.93 16.96 -18.45
C ASP A 22 9.26 16.41 -17.19
N CYS A 23 8.56 17.30 -16.49
CA CYS A 23 7.82 16.94 -15.27
C CYS A 23 6.69 15.94 -15.53
N GLN A 24 6.21 15.82 -16.76
CA GLN A 24 5.14 14.89 -17.11
C GLN A 24 5.70 13.47 -17.29
N ALA A 25 6.84 13.33 -17.95
CA ALA A 25 7.57 12.07 -18.00
C ALA A 25 8.03 11.62 -16.61
N LEU A 26 8.55 12.53 -15.79
CA LEU A 26 8.91 12.24 -14.39
C LEU A 26 7.70 11.78 -13.57
N ALA A 27 6.53 12.40 -13.76
CA ALA A 27 5.29 12.00 -13.09
C ALA A 27 4.90 10.58 -13.46
N ALA A 28 4.96 10.22 -14.74
CA ALA A 28 4.64 8.86 -15.19
C ALA A 28 5.59 7.82 -14.59
N ILE A 29 6.90 8.10 -14.57
CA ILE A 29 7.92 7.18 -14.04
C ILE A 29 7.76 7.01 -12.53
N MET A 30 7.65 8.11 -11.78
CA MET A 30 7.60 8.07 -10.31
C MET A 30 6.25 7.58 -9.77
N SER A 31 5.19 7.59 -10.58
CA SER A 31 3.86 7.13 -10.17
C SER A 31 3.63 5.62 -10.37
N ALA A 32 4.46 4.94 -11.18
CA ALA A 32 4.19 3.59 -11.66
C ALA A 32 3.89 2.58 -10.54
N ASP A 33 4.66 2.62 -9.44
CA ASP A 33 4.52 1.71 -8.30
C ASP A 33 4.09 2.42 -7.01
N ARG A 34 3.72 3.70 -7.13
CA ARG A 34 3.37 4.51 -5.97
C ARG A 34 1.95 4.22 -5.53
N THR A 35 1.80 3.76 -4.29
CA THR A 35 0.49 3.47 -3.70
C THR A 35 0.35 4.14 -2.34
N ARG A 36 -0.89 4.47 -1.99
CA ARG A 36 -1.26 4.95 -0.66
C ARG A 36 -2.30 4.03 -0.01
N PRO A 37 -2.38 4.00 1.32
CA PRO A 37 -3.49 3.39 2.03
C PRO A 37 -4.84 3.96 1.56
N ASN A 38 -5.82 3.07 1.39
CA ASN A 38 -7.21 3.45 1.14
C ASN A 38 -8.08 3.22 2.40
N ASN A 39 -9.34 3.66 2.34
CA ASN A 39 -10.31 3.51 3.43
C ASN A 39 -11.26 2.32 3.23
N ARG A 40 -10.83 1.28 2.49
CA ARG A 40 -11.69 0.13 2.22
C ARG A 40 -11.97 -0.63 3.53
N GLU A 41 -13.25 -0.86 3.79
CA GLU A 41 -13.71 -1.75 4.84
C GLU A 41 -13.86 -3.18 4.31
N VAL A 42 -13.47 -4.18 5.11
CA VAL A 42 -13.55 -5.61 4.77
C VAL A 42 -14.13 -6.41 5.93
N GLY A 43 -14.66 -7.59 5.60
CA GLY A 43 -15.15 -8.56 6.58
C GLY A 43 -14.78 -10.00 6.26
N ASN A 44 -15.39 -10.93 7.01
CA ASN A 44 -15.17 -12.37 6.84
C ASN A 44 -15.38 -12.81 5.38
N GLY A 45 -16.44 -12.33 4.72
CA GLY A 45 -16.73 -12.65 3.32
C GLY A 45 -15.58 -12.26 2.37
N THR A 46 -15.07 -11.03 2.48
CA THR A 46 -13.95 -10.56 1.65
C THR A 46 -12.69 -11.38 1.87
N ILE A 47 -12.41 -11.80 3.10
CA ILE A 47 -11.27 -12.66 3.43
C ILE A 47 -11.41 -14.02 2.72
N LEU A 48 -12.58 -14.64 2.81
CA LEU A 48 -12.86 -15.94 2.18
C LEU A 48 -12.80 -15.86 0.65
N GLU A 49 -13.30 -14.78 0.05
CA GLU A 49 -13.21 -14.56 -1.39
C GLU A 49 -11.76 -14.36 -1.87
N THR A 50 -10.94 -13.67 -1.08
CA THR A 50 -9.55 -13.34 -1.46
C THR A 50 -8.62 -14.53 -1.29
N LEU A 51 -8.76 -15.28 -0.20
CA LEU A 51 -7.86 -16.38 0.17
C LEU A 51 -8.38 -17.76 -0.24
N GLY A 52 -9.66 -17.86 -0.59
CA GLY A 52 -10.37 -19.13 -0.70
C GLY A 52 -10.71 -19.72 0.67
N LEU A 53 -11.59 -20.71 0.67
CA LEU A 53 -12.17 -21.29 1.90
C LEU A 53 -11.12 -21.87 2.85
N VAL A 54 -10.09 -22.56 2.33
CA VAL A 54 -9.10 -23.25 3.18
C VAL A 54 -8.25 -22.26 3.96
N ALA A 55 -7.55 -21.36 3.27
CA ALA A 55 -6.67 -20.38 3.90
C ALA A 55 -7.46 -19.29 4.64
N GLY A 56 -8.62 -18.90 4.10
CA GLY A 56 -9.50 -17.94 4.75
C GLY A 56 -10.06 -18.45 6.08
N ASN A 57 -10.52 -19.69 6.16
CA ASN A 57 -10.97 -20.27 7.45
C ASN A 57 -9.83 -20.39 8.46
N ALA A 58 -8.64 -20.86 8.04
CA ALA A 58 -7.48 -20.94 8.94
C ALA A 58 -7.11 -19.58 9.56
N LEU A 59 -7.18 -18.51 8.75
CA LEU A 59 -7.00 -17.14 9.24
C LEU A 59 -8.10 -16.74 10.22
N LEU A 60 -9.36 -16.92 9.84
CA LEU A 60 -10.50 -16.54 10.66
C LEU A 60 -10.53 -17.30 11.99
N ASP A 61 -10.16 -18.57 12.01
CA ASP A 61 -10.09 -19.39 13.22
C ASP A 61 -9.08 -18.82 14.23
N VAL A 62 -7.89 -18.41 13.77
CA VAL A 62 -6.90 -17.73 14.60
C VAL A 62 -7.44 -16.41 15.13
N LEU A 63 -8.03 -15.59 14.24
CA LEU A 63 -8.58 -14.29 14.62
C LEU A 63 -9.74 -14.41 15.61
N HIS A 64 -10.54 -15.49 15.54
CA HIS A 64 -11.68 -15.75 16.42
C HIS A 64 -11.30 -16.45 17.73
N THR A 65 -10.19 -17.19 17.76
CA THR A 65 -9.75 -17.92 18.95
C THR A 65 -8.86 -17.06 19.85
N ASP A 66 -7.92 -16.30 19.27
CA ASP A 66 -7.01 -15.47 20.05
C ASP A 66 -7.75 -14.26 20.68
N THR A 67 -7.53 -14.06 21.97
CA THR A 67 -8.16 -12.99 22.76
C THR A 67 -7.57 -11.60 22.49
N THR A 68 -6.39 -11.54 21.87
CA THR A 68 -5.74 -10.32 21.40
C THR A 68 -6.59 -9.63 20.34
N PHE A 69 -7.29 -10.40 19.50
CA PHE A 69 -8.16 -9.88 18.44
C PHE A 69 -9.61 -9.64 18.87
N ARG A 70 -9.94 -9.69 20.17
CA ARG A 70 -11.32 -9.57 20.67
C ARG A 70 -12.11 -8.36 20.15
N HIS A 71 -11.43 -7.26 19.84
CA HIS A 71 -12.06 -6.05 19.29
C HIS A 71 -11.98 -5.96 17.75
N VAL A 72 -11.20 -6.82 17.10
CA VAL A 72 -11.12 -6.96 15.64
C VAL A 72 -12.25 -7.87 15.14
N LYS A 73 -12.57 -8.95 15.87
CA LYS A 73 -13.68 -9.89 15.55
C LYS A 73 -14.99 -9.17 15.16
N PRO A 74 -15.58 -8.29 16.00
CA PRO A 74 -16.83 -7.62 15.62
C PRO A 74 -16.69 -6.70 14.39
N LEU A 75 -15.50 -6.14 14.12
CA LEU A 75 -15.28 -5.35 12.91
C LEU A 75 -15.30 -6.23 11.67
N LEU A 76 -14.69 -7.42 11.73
CA LEU A 76 -14.71 -8.38 10.63
C LEU A 76 -16.10 -8.97 10.38
N ASP A 77 -16.84 -9.27 11.45
CA ASP A 77 -18.22 -9.77 11.36
C ASP A 77 -19.16 -8.75 10.72
N GLN A 78 -18.93 -7.46 11.00
CA GLN A 78 -19.71 -6.35 10.45
C GLN A 78 -19.23 -5.88 9.07
N GLY A 79 -18.09 -6.38 8.58
CA GLY A 79 -17.49 -5.89 7.33
C GLY A 79 -16.89 -4.50 7.41
N ARG A 80 -16.41 -4.09 8.59
CA ARG A 80 -15.96 -2.74 8.93
C ARG A 80 -14.47 -2.64 9.27
N LEU A 81 -13.70 -3.70 9.06
CA LEU A 81 -12.26 -3.64 9.31
C LEU A 81 -11.58 -2.81 8.21
N LEU A 82 -10.89 -1.73 8.58
CA LEU A 82 -10.13 -0.90 7.63
C LEU A 82 -8.84 -1.60 7.20
N ILE A 83 -8.86 -2.21 6.00
CA ILE A 83 -7.77 -3.05 5.50
C ILE A 83 -6.53 -2.24 5.08
N GLY A 84 -6.71 -0.95 4.74
CA GLY A 84 -5.60 -0.03 4.46
C GLY A 84 -4.78 0.40 5.70
N SER A 85 -5.23 0.04 6.92
CA SER A 85 -4.51 0.40 8.15
C SER A 85 -3.10 -0.22 8.19
N PRO A 86 -2.05 0.56 8.51
CA PRO A 86 -0.69 0.03 8.67
C PRO A 86 -0.62 -1.11 9.70
N LEU A 87 -1.39 -0.98 10.80
CA LEU A 87 -1.48 -2.01 11.82
C LEU A 87 -2.02 -3.33 11.26
N VAL A 88 -3.06 -3.27 10.42
CA VAL A 88 -3.65 -4.47 9.81
C VAL A 88 -2.65 -5.11 8.84
N ALA A 89 -1.95 -4.31 8.04
CA ALA A 89 -0.90 -4.82 7.15
C ALA A 89 0.23 -5.52 7.91
N ASP A 90 0.67 -4.96 9.04
CA ASP A 90 1.71 -5.58 9.88
C ASP A 90 1.25 -6.88 10.52
N VAL A 91 0.01 -6.93 11.02
CA VAL A 91 -0.59 -8.17 11.55
C VAL A 91 -0.67 -9.24 10.47
N LEU A 92 -1.09 -8.91 9.25
CA LEU A 92 -1.14 -9.87 8.14
C LEU A 92 0.24 -10.45 7.80
N ARG A 93 1.29 -9.61 7.79
CA ARG A 93 2.67 -10.06 7.60
C ARG A 93 3.15 -10.97 8.73
N GLN A 94 2.81 -10.64 9.98
CA GLN A 94 3.15 -11.48 11.14
C GLN A 94 2.46 -12.84 11.08
N LEU A 95 1.19 -12.89 10.68
CA LEU A 95 0.46 -14.14 10.51
C LEU A 95 1.02 -14.99 9.37
N ALA A 96 1.48 -14.35 8.29
CA ALA A 96 2.20 -15.05 7.23
C ALA A 96 3.58 -15.55 7.69
N ALA A 97 4.32 -14.79 8.49
CA ALA A 97 5.59 -15.23 9.09
C ALA A 97 5.39 -16.38 10.09
N ALA A 98 4.23 -16.43 10.75
CA ALA A 98 3.82 -17.52 11.63
C ALA A 98 3.22 -18.73 10.88
N ASN A 99 3.19 -18.70 9.54
CA ASN A 99 2.61 -19.73 8.67
C ASN A 99 1.11 -20.01 8.87
N VAL A 100 0.36 -19.03 9.40
CA VAL A 100 -1.12 -19.13 9.48
C VAL A 100 -1.74 -18.99 8.08
N ILE A 101 -1.18 -18.09 7.27
CA ILE A 101 -1.49 -17.90 5.86
C ILE A 101 -0.18 -17.86 5.07
N THR A 102 -0.27 -17.93 3.74
CA THR A 102 0.89 -17.75 2.87
C THR A 102 1.28 -16.27 2.76
N GLN A 103 2.54 -15.99 2.40
CA GLN A 103 2.97 -14.62 2.07
C GLN A 103 2.12 -14.03 0.94
N ALA A 104 1.88 -14.80 -0.12
CA ALA A 104 1.01 -14.38 -1.23
C ALA A 104 -0.42 -14.05 -0.76
N GLY A 105 -0.96 -14.77 0.23
CA GLY A 105 -2.27 -14.47 0.81
C GLY A 105 -2.28 -13.17 1.61
N ALA A 106 -1.23 -12.94 2.42
CA ALA A 106 -1.07 -11.66 3.10
C ALA A 106 -0.93 -10.50 2.11
N ASP A 107 -0.10 -10.65 1.08
CA ASP A 107 0.09 -9.65 0.04
C ASP A 107 -1.21 -9.34 -0.71
N ALA A 108 -2.01 -10.37 -1.02
CA ALA A 108 -3.31 -10.20 -1.66
C ALA A 108 -4.28 -9.38 -0.78
N LEU A 109 -4.35 -9.67 0.52
CA LEU A 109 -5.18 -8.89 1.46
C LEU A 109 -4.67 -7.46 1.65
N ILE A 110 -3.35 -7.27 1.76
CA ILE A 110 -2.73 -5.95 1.88
C ILE A 110 -2.99 -5.11 0.62
N ALA A 111 -2.96 -5.73 -0.56
CA ALA A 111 -3.23 -5.06 -1.83
C ALA A 111 -4.66 -4.48 -1.90
N LEU A 112 -5.65 -5.10 -1.23
CA LEU A 112 -7.01 -4.56 -1.13
C LEU A 112 -7.04 -3.19 -0.43
N GLY A 113 -6.08 -2.95 0.47
CA GLY A 113 -5.93 -1.72 1.23
C GLY A 113 -5.08 -0.65 0.56
N ARG A 114 -4.68 -0.86 -0.69
CA ARG A 114 -3.85 0.07 -1.45
C ARG A 114 -4.62 0.62 -2.64
N GLU A 115 -4.34 1.87 -2.97
CA GLU A 115 -4.78 2.49 -4.21
C GLU A 115 -3.62 3.28 -4.84
N PRO A 116 -3.61 3.47 -6.17
CA PRO A 116 -2.60 4.29 -6.83
C PRO A 116 -2.53 5.69 -6.21
N ASP A 117 -1.31 6.19 -6.02
CA ASP A 117 -1.01 7.54 -5.53
C ASP A 117 -0.14 8.27 -6.56
N PRO A 118 -0.70 8.65 -7.73
CA PRO A 118 0.09 9.26 -8.77
C PRO A 118 0.55 10.66 -8.38
N LEU A 119 1.80 10.97 -8.67
CA LEU A 119 2.35 12.32 -8.58
C LEU A 119 1.92 13.13 -9.80
N THR A 120 1.58 14.38 -9.58
CA THR A 120 1.33 15.35 -10.65
C THR A 120 2.63 15.98 -11.13
N ALA A 121 2.64 16.44 -12.39
CA ALA A 121 3.75 17.23 -12.91
C ALA A 121 3.99 18.50 -12.07
N GLN A 122 2.94 19.08 -11.49
CA GLN A 122 3.04 20.27 -10.64
C GLN A 122 3.75 19.99 -9.32
N GLU A 123 3.46 18.87 -8.66
CA GLU A 123 4.16 18.46 -7.42
C GLU A 123 5.64 18.22 -7.68
N LEU A 124 5.98 17.60 -8.81
CA LEU A 124 7.37 17.40 -9.22
C LEU A 124 8.06 18.72 -9.54
N ALA A 125 7.41 19.62 -10.28
CA ALA A 125 7.96 20.94 -10.58
C ALA A 125 8.27 21.72 -9.30
N ALA A 126 7.31 21.74 -8.35
CA ALA A 126 7.49 22.41 -7.07
C ALA A 126 8.61 21.78 -6.21
N ALA A 127 8.83 20.47 -6.31
CA ALA A 127 9.89 19.78 -5.57
C ALA A 127 11.29 19.95 -6.19
N LEU A 128 11.38 19.99 -7.52
CA LEU A 128 12.64 19.94 -8.27
C LEU A 128 13.16 21.30 -8.72
N PHE A 129 12.28 22.27 -9.02
CA PHE A 129 12.69 23.53 -9.67
C PHE A 129 12.28 24.76 -8.86
N ASN A 130 13.10 25.81 -8.93
CA ASN A 130 12.81 27.16 -8.48
C ASN A 130 11.87 27.87 -9.47
N ASP A 131 11.28 29.00 -9.05
CA ASP A 131 10.37 29.79 -9.90
C ASP A 131 11.06 30.36 -11.15
N ASP A 132 12.39 30.50 -11.12
CA ASP A 132 13.22 30.91 -12.26
C ASP A 132 13.59 29.75 -13.20
N GLY A 133 13.10 28.53 -12.91
CA GLY A 133 13.36 27.33 -13.69
C GLY A 133 14.73 26.68 -13.45
N THR A 134 15.53 27.18 -12.50
CA THR A 134 16.74 26.49 -12.04
C THR A 134 16.39 25.31 -11.14
N GLU A 135 17.23 24.27 -11.13
CA GLU A 135 17.05 23.12 -10.25
C GLU A 135 17.38 23.49 -8.79
N LYS A 136 16.64 22.93 -7.84
CA LYS A 136 16.73 23.24 -6.41
C LYS A 136 17.74 22.39 -5.65
#